data_AF-A0A1J5RIU9-F1
#
_entry.id   AF-A0A1J5RIU9-F1
#
_cell.length_a   1.000
_cell.length_b   1.000
_cell.length_c   1.000
_cell.angle_alpha   90.00
_cell.angle_beta   90.00
_cell.angle_gamma   90.00
#
_symmetry.space_group_name_H-M   'P 1'
#
loop_
_entity.id
_entity.type
_entity.pdbx_description
1 polymer ?
#
loop_
_entity_poly.entity_id
_entity_poly.type
_entity_poly.pdbx_seq_one_letter_code
_entity_poly.pdbx_strand_id
1 'polypeptide(L)'
;MSSISLRLPDALDANLAEEAQREGRSRSEIARDAIAAWLQQRQRERLTAQMVSAARELGADAAAMRESRQLASDLAGDGLQNTLGDEVGAGHDAARPWWV
;
A
#
# COMPACT_ATOMS: atom_id res chain seq x y z
N MET A 1 27.92 -6.15 8.39
CA MET A 1 27.12 -6.93 7.41
C MET A 1 27.19 -8.40 7.80
N SER A 2 26.07 -9.11 7.83
CA SER A 2 26.07 -10.57 7.98
C SER A 2 26.38 -11.22 6.63
N SER A 3 27.08 -12.37 6.65
CA SER A 3 27.30 -13.20 5.46
C SER A 3 26.31 -14.36 5.45
N ILE A 4 25.80 -14.69 4.26
CA ILE A 4 24.98 -15.88 4.02
C ILE A 4 25.67 -16.72 2.94
N SER A 5 25.68 -18.04 3.10
CA SER A 5 26.12 -18.98 2.07
C SER A 5 24.89 -19.67 1.51
N LEU A 6 24.62 -19.44 0.22
CA LEU A 6 23.47 -19.98 -0.49
C LEU A 6 23.99 -20.76 -1.70
N ARG A 7 23.51 -22.00 -1.88
CA ARG A 7 23.76 -22.74 -3.12
C ARG A 7 22.72 -22.35 -4.16
N LEU A 8 23.19 -21.91 -5.32
CA LEU A 8 22.35 -21.58 -6.46
C LEU A 8 22.41 -22.73 -7.47
N PRO A 9 21.33 -23.02 -8.21
CA PRO A 9 21.40 -23.84 -9.40
C PRO A 9 22.37 -23.24 -10.42
N ASP A 10 23.12 -24.08 -11.12
CA ASP A 10 24.18 -23.64 -12.04
C ASP A 10 23.66 -22.67 -13.11
N ALA A 11 22.46 -22.92 -13.65
CA ALA A 11 21.82 -22.04 -14.62
C ALA A 11 21.52 -20.64 -14.05
N LEU A 12 21.18 -20.55 -12.76
CA LEU A 12 20.91 -19.27 -12.11
C LEU A 12 22.21 -18.51 -11.84
N ASP A 13 23.28 -19.18 -11.40
CA ASP A 13 24.59 -18.54 -11.22
C ASP A 13 25.15 -18.01 -12.55
N ALA A 14 25.00 -18.77 -13.64
CA ALA A 14 25.39 -18.33 -14.99
C ALA A 14 24.64 -17.06 -15.41
N ASN A 15 23.31 -17.03 -15.27
CA ASN A 15 22.52 -15.83 -15.57
C ASN A 15 22.92 -14.62 -14.71
N LEU A 16 23.21 -14.86 -13.42
CA LEU A 16 23.63 -13.80 -12.50
C LEU A 16 25.00 -13.23 -12.87
N ALA A 17 25.91 -14.08 -13.36
CA ALA A 17 27.22 -13.67 -13.85
C ALA A 17 27.12 -12.84 -15.13
N GLU A 18 26.24 -13.22 -16.06
CA GLU A 18 25.97 -12.42 -17.27
C GLU A 18 25.43 -11.04 -16.93
N GLU A 19 24.45 -10.96 -16.03
CA GLU A 19 23.83 -9.68 -15.67
C GLU A 19 24.79 -8.77 -14.90
N ALA A 20 25.61 -9.37 -14.01
CA ALA A 20 26.73 -8.69 -13.36
C ALA A 20 27.69 -8.06 -14.37
N GLN A 21 28.00 -8.78 -15.45
CA GLN A 21 28.86 -8.27 -16.51
C GLN A 21 28.20 -7.14 -17.31
N ARG A 22 26.91 -7.26 -17.64
CA ARG A 22 26.15 -6.24 -18.39
C ARG A 22 26.01 -4.94 -17.60
N GLU A 23 25.71 -5.03 -16.31
CA GLU A 23 25.50 -3.86 -15.46
C GLU A 23 26.80 -3.30 -14.86
N GLY A 24 27.93 -4.02 -14.99
CA GLY A 24 29.21 -3.63 -14.37
C GLY A 24 29.19 -3.71 -12.84
N ARG A 25 28.41 -4.65 -12.29
CA ARG A 25 28.15 -4.81 -10.85
C ARG A 25 28.61 -6.18 -10.36
N SER A 26 28.75 -6.37 -9.05
CA SER A 26 29.05 -7.70 -8.51
C SER A 26 27.80 -8.58 -8.43
N ARG A 27 27.98 -9.90 -8.59
CA ARG A 27 26.91 -10.90 -8.37
C ARG A 27 26.21 -10.73 -7.03
N SER A 28 26.99 -10.48 -5.97
CA SER A 28 26.47 -10.28 -4.61
C SER A 28 25.66 -9.00 -4.45
N GLU A 29 25.90 -7.97 -5.25
CA GLU A 29 25.06 -6.75 -5.26
C GLU A 29 23.73 -7.02 -5.94
N ILE A 30 23.74 -7.61 -7.13
CA ILE A 30 22.51 -7.96 -7.86
C ILE A 30 21.65 -8.92 -7.04
N ALA A 31 22.25 -9.94 -6.43
CA ALA A 31 21.54 -10.90 -5.59
C ALA A 31 20.89 -10.21 -4.37
N ARG A 32 21.59 -9.30 -3.70
CA ARG A 32 21.04 -8.57 -2.55
C ARG A 32 19.87 -7.69 -2.95
N ASP A 33 19.98 -6.98 -4.06
CA ASP A 33 18.92 -6.11 -4.55
C ASP A 33 17.68 -6.90 -4.99
N ALA A 34 17.89 -8.03 -5.67
CA ALA A 34 16.82 -8.94 -6.05
C ALA A 34 16.07 -9.48 -4.82
N ILE A 35 16.80 -9.89 -3.77
CA ILE A 35 16.22 -10.36 -2.51
C ILE A 35 15.45 -9.22 -1.82
N ALA A 36 16.01 -8.01 -1.77
CA ALA A 36 15.35 -6.86 -1.15
C ALA A 36 14.06 -6.49 -1.89
N ALA A 37 14.10 -6.44 -3.22
CA ALA A 37 12.94 -6.18 -4.06
C ALA A 37 11.86 -7.25 -3.88
N TRP A 38 12.23 -8.53 -3.84
CA TRP A 38 11.31 -9.63 -3.60
C TRP A 38 10.64 -9.53 -2.23
N LEU A 39 11.40 -9.21 -1.17
CA LEU A 39 10.85 -9.02 0.17
C LEU A 39 9.87 -7.85 0.24
N GLN A 40 10.20 -6.72 -0.37
CA GLN A 40 9.32 -5.54 -0.44
C GLN A 40 8.03 -5.85 -1.20
N GLN A 41 8.15 -6.51 -2.34
CA GLN A 41 6.99 -6.97 -3.12
C GLN A 41 6.10 -7.90 -2.29
N ARG A 42 6.70 -8.87 -1.59
CA ARG A 42 5.97 -9.82 -0.75
C ARG A 42 5.27 -9.16 0.43
N GLN A 43 5.89 -8.15 1.04
CA GLN A 43 5.27 -7.36 2.10
C GLN A 43 4.06 -6.59 1.58
N ARG A 44 4.19 -5.91 0.44
CA ARG A 44 3.08 -5.20 -0.21
C ARG A 44 1.92 -6.12 -0.52
N GLU A 45 2.19 -7.29 -1.12
CA GLU A 45 1.15 -8.29 -1.41
C GLU A 45 0.38 -8.73 -0.16
N ARG A 46 1.11 -9.03 0.94
CA ARG A 46 0.49 -9.42 2.21
C ARG A 46 -0.37 -8.31 2.79
N LEU A 47 0.11 -7.07 2.74
CA LEU A 47 -0.64 -5.91 3.21
C LEU A 47 -1.90 -5.71 2.37
N THR A 48 -1.79 -5.72 1.04
CA THR A 48 -2.94 -5.59 0.14
C THR A 48 -3.95 -6.71 0.37
N ALA A 49 -3.51 -7.95 0.57
CA ALA A 49 -4.40 -9.06 0.88
C ALA A 49 -5.18 -8.83 2.19
N GLN A 50 -4.52 -8.32 3.23
CA GLN A 50 -5.18 -7.97 4.50
C GLN A 50 -6.19 -6.83 4.32
N MET A 51 -5.83 -5.78 3.58
CA MET A 51 -6.74 -4.68 3.28
C MET A 51 -7.98 -5.16 2.49
N VAL A 52 -7.79 -6.03 1.50
CA VAL A 52 -8.89 -6.61 0.73
C VAL A 52 -9.79 -7.48 1.61
N SER A 53 -9.22 -8.26 2.55
CA SER A 53 -10.01 -9.02 3.52
C SER A 53 -10.86 -8.10 4.38
N ALA A 54 -10.25 -7.08 4.99
CA ALA A 54 -10.94 -6.12 5.84
C ALA A 54 -12.03 -5.35 5.08
N ALA A 55 -11.77 -4.94 3.83
CA ALA A 55 -12.76 -4.28 2.99
C ALA A 55 -13.94 -5.21 2.64
N ARG A 56 -13.69 -6.51 2.42
CA ARG A 56 -14.75 -7.50 2.20
C ARG A 56 -15.60 -7.73 3.44
N GLU A 57 -14.96 -7.81 4.61
CA GLU A 57 -15.65 -7.94 5.89
C GLU A 57 -16.54 -6.72 6.16
N LEU A 58 -16.01 -5.51 5.97
CA LEU A 58 -16.78 -4.27 6.07
C LEU A 58 -17.93 -4.22 5.05
N GLY A 59 -17.67 -4.62 3.81
CA GLY A 59 -18.69 -4.66 2.75
C GLY A 59 -19.79 -5.70 2.99
N ALA A 60 -19.51 -6.75 3.77
CA ALA A 60 -20.49 -7.75 4.17
C ALA A 60 -21.35 -7.28 5.36
N ASP A 61 -20.90 -6.28 6.13
CA ASP A 61 -21.69 -5.66 7.19
C ASP A 61 -22.76 -4.74 6.60
N ALA A 62 -24.01 -5.20 6.63
CA ALA A 62 -25.15 -4.46 6.11
C ALA A 62 -25.42 -3.15 6.86
N ALA A 63 -25.06 -3.02 8.15
CA ALA A 63 -25.22 -1.79 8.90
C ALA A 63 -24.18 -0.75 8.47
N ALA A 64 -22.90 -1.15 8.42
CA ALA A 64 -21.82 -0.30 7.93
C ALA A 64 -22.06 0.16 6.48
N MET A 65 -22.54 -0.74 5.62
CA MET A 65 -22.87 -0.39 4.23
C MET A 65 -24.07 0.54 4.09
N ARG A 66 -25.07 0.46 4.99
CA ARG A 66 -26.19 1.41 4.99
C ARG A 66 -25.72 2.81 5.35
N GLU A 67 -24.98 2.95 6.45
CA GLU A 67 -24.42 4.23 6.88
C GLU A 67 -23.51 4.83 5.80
N SER A 68 -22.62 4.01 5.24
CA SER A 68 -21.72 4.46 4.16
C SER A 68 -22.48 4.94 2.92
N ARG A 69 -23.58 4.29 2.54
CA ARG A 69 -24.44 4.74 1.43
C ARG A 69 -25.20 6.01 1.76
N GLN A 70 -25.66 6.16 3.01
CA GLN A 70 -26.33 7.37 3.47
C GLN A 70 -25.38 8.56 3.38
N LEU A 71 -24.17 8.44 3.95
CA LEU A 71 -23.12 9.44 3.84
C LEU A 71 -22.79 9.79 2.38
N ALA A 72 -22.65 8.78 1.51
CA ALA A 72 -22.40 9.01 0.09
C ALA A 72 -23.54 9.76 -0.61
N SER A 73 -24.79 9.53 -0.19
CA SER A 73 -25.96 10.26 -0.69
C SER A 73 -25.99 11.70 -0.19
N ASP A 74 -25.73 11.90 1.11
CA ASP A 74 -25.81 13.21 1.76
C ASP A 74 -24.71 14.16 1.28
N LEU A 75 -23.53 13.61 0.94
CA LEU A 75 -22.38 14.39 0.46
C LEU A 75 -22.31 14.52 -1.07
N ALA A 76 -23.24 13.91 -1.82
CA ALA A 76 -23.26 14.01 -3.29
C ALA A 76 -23.61 15.43 -3.77
N GLY A 77 -23.17 15.78 -4.98
CA GLY A 77 -23.42 17.10 -5.57
C GLY A 77 -22.80 18.22 -4.73
N ASP A 78 -23.62 19.20 -4.34
CA ASP A 78 -23.18 20.31 -3.48
C ASP A 78 -23.24 19.96 -1.98
N GLY A 79 -23.66 18.75 -1.61
CA GLY A 79 -23.88 18.33 -0.22
C GLY A 79 -22.63 18.48 0.66
N LEU A 80 -21.46 18.14 0.14
CA LEU A 80 -20.19 18.37 0.83
C LEU A 80 -19.90 19.86 1.05
N GLN A 81 -20.12 20.69 0.03
CA GLN A 81 -19.85 22.13 0.13
C GLN A 81 -20.83 22.83 1.08
N ASN A 82 -22.09 22.40 1.09
CA ASN A 82 -23.10 22.89 2.01
C ASN A 82 -22.73 22.52 3.46
N THR A 83 -22.34 21.27 3.71
CA THR A 83 -21.90 20.82 5.04
C THR A 83 -20.69 21.63 5.53
N LEU A 84 -19.69 21.86 4.67
CA LEU A 84 -18.54 22.70 5.02
C LEU A 84 -18.94 24.17 5.28
N GLY A 85 -19.88 24.71 4.51
CA GLY A 85 -20.43 26.04 4.72
C GLY A 85 -21.16 26.18 6.06
N ASP A 86 -21.93 25.17 6.44
CA ASP A 86 -22.64 25.11 7.72
C ASP A 86 -21.67 25.03 8.91
N GLU A 87 -20.62 24.22 8.81
CA GLU A 87 -19.56 24.11 9.83
C GLU A 87 -18.80 25.44 10.03
N VAL A 88 -18.43 26.12 8.94
CA VAL A 88 -17.83 27.45 9.00
C VAL A 88 -18.80 28.47 9.59
N GLY A 89 -20.09 28.40 9.22
CA GLY A 89 -21.16 29.23 9.78
C GLY A 89 -21.38 29.02 11.27
N ALA A 90 -21.15 27.80 11.77
CA ALA A 90 -21.15 27.43 13.18
C ALA A 90 -19.85 27.83 13.93
N GLY A 91 -18.89 28.43 13.24
CA GLY A 91 -17.63 28.91 13.82
C GLY A 91 -16.57 27.83 13.99
N HIS A 92 -16.74 26.66 13.37
CA HIS A 92 -15.71 25.63 13.32
C HIS A 92 -14.64 26.01 12.30
N ASP A 93 -13.37 25.96 12.73
CA ASP A 93 -12.23 26.18 11.85
C ASP A 93 -12.01 24.94 10.97
N ALA A 94 -12.51 24.99 9.74
CA ALA A 94 -12.34 23.92 8.76
C ALA A 94 -10.87 23.64 8.40
N ALA A 95 -9.94 24.57 8.68
CA ALA A 95 -8.51 24.36 8.43
C ALA A 95 -7.81 23.57 9.55
N ARG A 96 -8.48 23.36 10.70
CA ARG A 96 -7.94 22.61 11.82
C ARG A 96 -8.46 21.16 11.79
N PRO A 97 -7.58 20.15 11.70
CA PRO A 97 -8.03 18.77 11.72
C PRO A 97 -8.62 18.39 13.08
N TRP A 98 -9.70 17.62 13.08
CA TRP A 98 -10.41 17.18 14.28
C TRP A 98 -9.69 16.07 15.06
N TRP A 99 -8.66 15.45 14.46
CA TRP A 99 -7.90 14.34 15.04
C TRP A 99 -6.59 14.78 15.74
N VAL A 100 -6.46 16.07 16.05
CA VAL A 100 -5.29 16.65 16.76
C VAL A 100 -5.60 16.87 18.23
#